data_AF-A0A0C9ZQ67-F1
#
_entry.id   AF-A0A0C9ZQ67-F1
#
_cell.length_a   1.000
_cell.length_b   1.000
_cell.length_c   1.000
_cell.angle_alpha   90.00
_cell.angle_beta   90.00
_cell.angle_gamma   90.00
#
_symmetry.space_group_name_H-M   'P 1'
#
loop_
_entity.id
_entity.type
_entity.pdbx_description
1 polymer ?
#
loop_
_entity_poly.entity_id
_entity_poly.type
_entity_poly.pdbx_seq_one_letter_code
_entity_poly.pdbx_strand_id
1 'polypeptide(L)'
;WVNDYHLMLLPGLHVAFPSSEIFRCLSACNSLLKGVLSADLVGFQIANYARHFRQTTSHILAYESLPKGIQVKGHFVDVGVFPMGIDAHSLTEKKRSPEVQYWVQLLRQRCTGMKLIVGRDKLDRIQVSCGFFTCLSA
;
A
#
# COMPACT_ATOMS: atom_id res chain seq x y z
N TRP A 1 -11.89 18.23 2.07
CA TRP A 1 -10.96 17.30 2.72
C TRP A 1 -11.74 16.55 3.78
N VAL A 2 -12.06 15.28 3.52
CA VAL A 2 -12.81 14.41 4.44
C VAL A 2 -12.09 13.07 4.46
N ASN A 3 -11.88 12.55 5.67
CA ASN A 3 -10.95 11.48 5.99
C ASN A 3 -11.74 10.44 6.77
N ASP A 4 -11.95 9.26 6.19
CA ASP A 4 -12.25 8.01 6.91
C ASP A 4 -12.40 6.85 5.91
N TYR A 5 -12.16 5.65 6.42
CA TYR A 5 -12.02 4.35 5.76
C TYR A 5 -13.19 3.89 4.85
N HIS A 6 -14.22 4.72 4.68
CA HIS A 6 -15.37 4.51 3.81
C HIS A 6 -15.12 4.91 2.33
N LEU A 7 -13.99 5.53 2.01
CA LEU A 7 -13.67 6.02 0.66
C LEU A 7 -12.36 5.37 0.16
N MET A 8 -12.49 4.29 -0.61
CA MET A 8 -11.45 3.62 -1.43
C MET A 8 -10.85 4.51 -2.56
N LEU A 9 -10.69 5.81 -2.33
CA LEU A 9 -11.11 6.80 -3.33
C LEU A 9 -10.30 8.09 -3.46
N LEU A 10 -9.04 8.09 -3.04
CA LEU A 10 -8.08 9.17 -3.36
C LEU A 10 -6.67 8.54 -3.46
N PRO A 11 -5.72 9.20 -4.15
CA PRO A 11 -4.50 8.60 -4.70
C PRO A 11 -3.53 8.22 -3.58
N GLY A 12 -3.65 6.99 -3.11
CA GLY A 12 -2.94 6.57 -1.91
C GLY A 12 -3.50 5.27 -1.34
N LEU A 13 -3.95 4.34 -2.19
CA LEU A 13 -4.26 2.97 -1.75
C LEU A 13 -3.00 2.34 -1.14
N HIS A 14 -2.79 2.54 0.16
CA HIS A 14 -1.75 1.84 0.93
C HIS A 14 -2.04 0.34 1.02
N VAL A 15 -3.31 -0.04 0.84
CA VAL A 15 -3.79 -1.42 0.82
C VAL A 15 -3.90 -1.88 -0.62
N ALA A 16 -3.52 -3.13 -0.89
CA ALA A 16 -3.61 -3.73 -2.21
C ALA A 16 -5.04 -3.67 -2.78
N PHE A 17 -5.19 -3.28 -4.05
CA PHE A 17 -6.47 -3.49 -4.73
C PHE A 17 -6.63 -4.99 -4.99
N PRO A 18 -7.70 -5.64 -4.47
CA PRO A 18 -7.88 -7.08 -4.62
C PRO A 18 -8.13 -7.45 -6.10
N SER A 19 -7.94 -8.73 -6.43
CA SER A 19 -8.32 -9.22 -7.75
C SER A 19 -9.84 -9.07 -7.97
N SER A 20 -10.26 -9.03 -9.23
CA SER A 20 -11.67 -8.95 -9.63
C SER A 20 -12.53 -10.10 -9.09
N GLU A 21 -11.92 -11.24 -8.73
CA GLU A 21 -12.59 -12.40 -8.15
C GLU A 21 -12.96 -12.16 -6.69
N ILE A 22 -12.02 -11.66 -5.90
CA ILE A 22 -12.22 -11.34 -4.48
C ILE A 22 -13.15 -10.13 -4.34
N PHE A 23 -13.00 -9.13 -5.23
CA PHE A 23 -13.81 -7.92 -5.16
C PHE A 23 -15.30 -8.19 -5.43
N ARG A 24 -15.63 -9.19 -6.26
CA ARG A 24 -17.02 -9.63 -6.52
C ARG A 24 -17.71 -10.25 -5.32
N CYS A 25 -16.96 -10.77 -4.34
CA CYS A 25 -17.53 -11.34 -3.12
C CYS A 25 -18.10 -10.26 -2.17
N LEU A 26 -17.82 -8.98 -2.42
CA LEU A 26 -18.38 -7.87 -1.65
C LEU A 26 -19.83 -7.59 -2.11
N SER A 27 -20.79 -7.73 -1.19
CA SER A 27 -22.21 -7.46 -1.44
C SER A 27 -22.50 -6.04 -1.95
N ALA A 28 -21.63 -5.07 -1.62
CA ALA A 28 -21.72 -3.67 -2.02
C ALA A 28 -20.71 -3.26 -3.13
N CYS A 29 -20.16 -4.24 -3.87
CA CYS A 29 -19.15 -4.04 -4.90
C CYS A 29 -19.54 -2.98 -5.96
N ASN A 30 -20.78 -3.02 -6.46
CA ASN A 30 -21.29 -2.08 -7.45
C ASN A 30 -21.36 -0.64 -6.95
N SER A 31 -21.93 -0.43 -5.76
CA SER A 31 -22.03 0.90 -5.14
C SER A 31 -20.66 1.46 -4.81
N LEU A 32 -19.73 0.60 -4.38
CA LEU A 32 -18.37 1.00 -4.06
C LEU A 32 -17.63 1.48 -5.31
N LEU A 33 -17.65 0.73 -6.41
CA LEU A 33 -17.01 1.17 -7.67
C LEU A 33 -17.65 2.43 -8.22
N LYS A 34 -18.97 2.57 -8.15
CA LYS A 34 -19.65 3.81 -8.57
C LYS A 34 -19.23 4.99 -7.72
N GLY A 35 -19.13 4.81 -6.40
CA GLY A 35 -18.51 5.80 -5.54
C GLY A 35 -17.08 6.09 -5.99
N VAL A 36 -16.31 5.04 -6.37
CA VAL A 36 -14.91 5.16 -6.79
C VAL A 36 -14.73 6.02 -8.04
N LEU A 37 -15.71 5.92 -8.91
CA LEU A 37 -15.72 6.60 -10.19
C LEU A 37 -16.37 7.98 -10.13
N SER A 38 -16.82 8.44 -8.96
CA SER A 38 -17.23 9.83 -8.76
C SER A 38 -16.05 10.79 -8.59
N ALA A 39 -14.82 10.28 -8.45
CA ALA A 39 -13.61 11.08 -8.41
C ALA A 39 -13.06 11.36 -9.82
N ASP A 40 -12.34 12.46 -9.99
CA ASP A 40 -11.66 12.79 -11.25
C ASP A 40 -10.35 12.01 -11.45
N LEU A 41 -9.74 11.55 -10.35
CA LEU A 41 -8.47 10.84 -10.33
C LEU A 41 -8.48 9.72 -9.28
N VAL A 42 -8.05 8.52 -9.69
CA VAL A 42 -7.80 7.37 -8.81
C VAL A 42 -6.33 6.97 -8.90
N GLY A 43 -5.64 6.90 -7.76
CA GLY A 43 -4.21 6.62 -7.71
C GLY A 43 -3.86 5.33 -6.96
N PHE A 44 -2.94 4.55 -7.55
CA PHE A 44 -2.46 3.28 -7.02
C PHE A 44 -0.95 3.29 -6.76
N GLN A 45 -0.47 2.45 -5.83
CA GLN A 45 0.97 2.35 -5.53
C GLN A 45 1.77 1.64 -6.63
N ILE A 46 1.16 0.65 -7.30
CA ILE A 46 1.80 -0.13 -8.35
C ILE A 46 0.87 -0.30 -9.56
N ALA A 47 1.45 -0.46 -10.73
CA ALA A 47 0.72 -0.59 -12.00
C ALA A 47 -0.22 -1.81 -12.02
N ASN A 48 0.11 -2.88 -11.29
CA ASN A 48 -0.73 -4.07 -11.26
C ASN A 48 -2.10 -3.79 -10.64
N TYR A 49 -2.16 -2.99 -9.57
CA TYR A 49 -3.44 -2.61 -8.94
C TYR A 49 -4.28 -1.71 -9.84
N ALA A 50 -3.65 -0.75 -10.52
CA ALA A 50 -4.33 0.09 -11.52
C ALA A 50 -4.93 -0.75 -12.66
N ARG A 51 -4.23 -1.81 -13.09
CA ARG A 51 -4.75 -2.76 -14.09
C ARG A 51 -5.94 -3.56 -13.54
N HIS A 52 -5.84 -4.11 -12.33
CA HIS A 52 -6.93 -4.88 -11.73
C HIS A 52 -8.17 -4.00 -11.49
N PHE A 53 -8.00 -2.76 -11.06
CA PHE A 53 -9.11 -1.81 -10.90
C PHE A 53 -9.84 -1.57 -12.23
N ARG A 54 -9.09 -1.27 -13.30
CA ARG A 54 -9.63 -1.09 -14.65
C ARG A 54 -10.41 -2.31 -15.16
N GLN A 55 -9.84 -3.50 -15.02
CA GLN A 55 -10.50 -4.76 -15.40
C GLN A 55 -11.77 -4.99 -14.58
N THR A 56 -11.71 -4.75 -13.27
CA THR A 56 -12.84 -4.94 -12.36
C THR A 56 -13.99 -3.99 -12.71
N THR A 57 -13.70 -2.71 -12.95
CA THR A 57 -14.69 -1.73 -13.34
C THR A 57 -15.32 -2.05 -14.70
N SER A 58 -14.51 -2.45 -15.68
CA SER A 58 -15.02 -2.83 -17.00
C SER A 58 -15.92 -4.06 -16.92
N HIS A 59 -15.54 -5.09 -16.15
CA HIS A 59 -16.34 -6.32 -16.02
C HIS A 59 -17.63 -6.12 -15.23
N ILE A 60 -17.61 -5.30 -14.17
CA ILE A 60 -18.71 -5.20 -13.21
C ILE A 60 -19.72 -4.10 -13.60
N LEU A 61 -19.22 -2.94 -14.07
CA LEU A 61 -20.04 -1.79 -14.42
C LEU A 61 -20.22 -1.60 -15.93
N ALA A 62 -19.58 -2.44 -16.76
CA ALA A 62 -19.60 -2.35 -18.22
C ALA A 62 -19.14 -0.98 -18.76
N TYR A 63 -18.26 -0.29 -18.01
CA TYR A 63 -17.62 0.93 -18.47
C TYR A 63 -16.42 0.63 -19.36
N GLU A 64 -16.18 1.52 -20.31
CA GLU A 64 -15.04 1.44 -21.20
C GLU A 64 -13.76 1.77 -20.42
N SER A 65 -12.82 0.83 -20.40
CA SER A 65 -11.52 1.03 -19.78
C SER A 65 -10.47 1.36 -20.83
N LEU A 66 -9.79 2.48 -20.62
CA LEU A 66 -8.75 3.01 -21.48
C LEU A 66 -7.37 2.90 -20.79
N PRO A 67 -6.26 2.98 -21.55
CA PRO A 67 -4.92 2.96 -20.98
C PRO A 67 -4.67 4.04 -19.92
N LYS A 68 -5.32 5.21 -20.08
CA LYS A 68 -5.20 6.36 -19.18
C LYS A 68 -6.22 6.34 -18.03
N GLY A 69 -7.31 5.56 -18.12
CA GLY A 69 -8.39 5.70 -17.15
C GLY A 69 -9.67 4.96 -17.53
N ILE A 70 -10.81 5.47 -17.08
CA ILE A 70 -12.12 4.84 -17.26
C ILE A 70 -13.10 5.90 -17.75
N GLN A 71 -13.80 5.60 -18.85
CA GLN A 71 -14.85 6.46 -19.37
C GLN A 71 -16.16 6.18 -18.62
N VAL A 72 -16.60 7.16 -17.85
CA VAL A 72 -17.88 7.14 -17.13
C VAL A 72 -18.87 8.01 -17.88
N LYS A 73 -20.17 7.79 -17.67
CA LYS A 73 -21.21 8.60 -18.32
C LYS A 73 -21.12 10.05 -17.87
N GLY A 74 -20.56 10.92 -18.71
CA GLY A 74 -20.48 12.36 -18.50
C GLY A 74 -19.11 12.88 -18.04
N HIS A 75 -18.17 12.01 -17.67
CA HIS A 75 -16.80 12.41 -17.28
C HIS A 75 -15.79 11.27 -17.46
N PHE A 76 -14.51 11.64 -17.49
CA PHE A 76 -13.40 10.71 -17.60
C PHE A 76 -12.65 10.66 -16.27
N VAL A 77 -12.43 9.45 -15.75
CA VAL A 77 -11.70 9.22 -14.50
C VAL A 77 -10.28 8.81 -14.83
N ASP A 78 -9.28 9.62 -14.46
CA ASP A 78 -7.87 9.32 -14.67
C ASP A 78 -7.41 8.24 -13.67
N VAL A 79 -6.60 7.28 -14.14
CA VAL A 79 -6.08 6.19 -13.31
C VAL A 79 -4.56 6.22 -13.34
N GLY A 80 -3.97 6.68 -12.25
CA GLY A 80 -2.52 6.90 -12.12
C GLY A 80 -1.82 5.93 -11.17
N VAL A 81 -0.50 5.87 -11.31
CA VAL A 81 0.40 5.13 -10.40
C VAL A 81 1.31 6.12 -9.68
N PHE A 82 1.19 6.18 -8.36
CA PHE A 82 1.91 7.10 -7.49
C PHE A 82 2.54 6.30 -6.34
N PRO A 83 3.73 5.71 -6.55
CA PRO A 83 4.41 4.99 -5.50
C PRO A 83 4.84 5.97 -4.41
N MET A 84 4.53 5.65 -3.16
CA MET A 84 5.03 6.41 -2.01
C MET A 84 6.49 6.04 -1.78
N GLY A 85 7.36 7.02 -2.01
CA GLY A 85 8.77 6.93 -1.63
C GLY A 85 8.97 7.18 -0.14
N ILE A 86 10.03 6.61 0.40
CA ILE A 86 10.60 7.06 1.68
C ILE A 86 11.59 8.17 1.36
N ASP A 87 11.58 9.26 2.13
CA ASP A 87 12.63 10.26 2.08
C ASP A 87 13.94 9.65 2.62
N ALA A 88 14.73 9.10 1.71
CA ALA A 88 16.00 8.46 2.01
C ALA A 88 17.03 9.47 2.55
N HIS A 89 16.94 10.73 2.15
CA HIS A 89 17.87 11.77 2.59
C HIS A 89 17.61 12.12 4.05
N SER A 90 16.36 12.45 4.41
CA SER A 90 15.98 12.73 5.81
C SER A 90 16.29 11.54 6.73
N LEU A 91 16.07 10.31 6.26
CA LEU A 91 16.41 9.12 7.04
C LEU A 91 17.93 8.97 7.24
N THR A 92 18.72 9.27 6.22
CA THR A 92 20.19 9.20 6.30
C THR A 92 20.75 10.24 7.27
N GLU A 93 20.20 11.46 7.26
CA GLU A 93 20.58 12.49 8.22
C GLU A 93 20.19 12.11 9.65
N LYS A 94 18.97 11.59 9.87
CA LYS A 94 18.54 11.11 11.20
C LYS A 94 19.40 9.96 11.72
N LYS A 95 19.91 9.08 10.85
CA LYS A 95 20.84 8.00 11.25
C LYS A 95 22.16 8.53 11.80
N ARG A 96 22.56 9.76 11.46
CA ARG A 96 23.80 10.38 11.94
C ARG A 96 23.66 11.03 13.32
N SER A 97 22.45 11.06 13.90
CA SER A 97 22.27 11.66 15.22
C SER A 97 23.11 10.93 16.29
N PRO A 98 23.69 11.66 17.24
CA PRO A 98 24.55 11.07 18.27
C PRO A 98 23.79 10.07 19.15
N GLU A 99 22.49 10.27 19.38
CA GLU A 99 21.63 9.35 20.11
C GLU A 99 21.50 8.01 19.37
N VAL A 100 21.28 8.04 18.05
CA VAL A 100 21.18 6.82 17.24
C VAL A 100 22.50 6.07 17.22
N GLN A 101 23.63 6.77 17.07
CA GLN A 101 24.96 6.17 17.10
C GLN A 101 25.25 5.49 18.45
N TYR A 102 24.89 6.14 19.56
CA TYR A 102 25.00 5.57 20.90
C TYR A 102 24.24 4.24 21.02
N TRP A 103 22.97 4.19 20.60
CA TRP A 103 22.17 2.96 20.63
C TRP A 103 22.73 1.86 19.72
N VAL A 104 23.22 2.21 18.53
CA VAL A 104 23.87 1.26 17.62
C VAL A 104 25.12 0.65 18.26
N GLN A 105 25.95 1.46 18.91
CA GLN A 105 27.15 0.98 19.60
C GLN A 105 26.81 0.07 20.77
N LEU A 106 25.81 0.43 21.58
CA LEU A 106 25.33 -0.38 22.69
C LEU A 106 24.82 -1.75 22.23
N LEU A 107 24.02 -1.77 21.15
CA LEU A 107 23.51 -3.02 20.56
C LEU A 107 24.64 -3.90 20.02
N ARG A 108 25.65 -3.30 19.35
CA ARG A 108 26.81 -4.04 18.86
C ARG A 108 27.61 -4.69 19.98
N GLN A 109 27.85 -3.97 21.08
CA GLN A 109 28.56 -4.51 22.24
C GLN A 109 27.80 -5.69 22.86
N ARG A 110 26.49 -5.55 23.06
CA ARG A 110 25.64 -6.61 23.64
C ARG A 110 25.50 -7.83 22.74
N CYS A 111 25.62 -7.67 21.43
CA CYS A 111 25.48 -8.75 20.46
C CYS A 111 26.82 -9.23 19.86
N THR A 112 27.94 -9.00 20.56
CA THR A 112 29.26 -9.44 20.11
C THR A 112 29.30 -10.96 19.94
N GLY A 113 29.77 -11.45 18.79
CA GLY A 113 29.81 -12.88 18.45
C GLY A 113 28.49 -13.48 17.94
N MET A 114 27.42 -12.67 17.80
CA MET A 114 26.13 -13.12 17.28
C MET A 114 25.74 -12.35 16.02
N LYS A 115 24.92 -12.97 15.16
CA LYS A 115 24.30 -12.28 14.02
C LYS A 115 22.97 -11.65 14.45
N LEU A 116 22.85 -10.34 14.32
CA LEU A 116 21.65 -9.59 14.67
C LEU A 116 20.72 -9.45 13.45
N ILE A 117 19.49 -9.95 13.56
CA ILE A 117 18.43 -9.75 12.58
C ILE A 117 17.42 -8.76 13.18
N VAL A 118 17.16 -7.65 12.49
CA VAL A 118 16.21 -6.61 12.94
C VAL A 118 15.09 -6.51 11.93
N GLY A 119 13.89 -6.91 12.33
CA GLY A 119 12.65 -6.67 11.61
C GLY A 119 11.86 -5.56 12.29
N ARG A 120 11.33 -4.61 11.51
CA ARG A 120 10.33 -3.65 12.00
C ARG A 120 9.06 -3.88 11.19
N ASP A 121 8.04 -4.40 11.85
CA ASP A 121 6.75 -4.65 11.24
C ASP A 121 5.62 -4.08 12.10
N LYS A 122 4.50 -3.71 11.47
CA LYS A 122 3.27 -3.46 12.20
C LYS A 122 2.63 -4.82 12.46
N LEU A 123 2.17 -5.08 13.68
CA LEU A 123 1.46 -6.31 13.98
C LEU A 123 0.02 -6.21 13.44
N ASP A 124 -0.13 -6.24 12.12
CA ASP A 124 -1.43 -6.22 11.46
C ASP A 124 -1.86 -7.66 11.10
N ARG A 125 -3.16 -7.93 11.24
CA ARG A 125 -3.80 -9.25 11.11
C ARG A 125 -3.58 -9.97 9.77
N ILE A 126 -3.02 -9.29 8.77
CA ILE A 126 -2.86 -9.76 7.39
C ILE A 126 -1.45 -10.29 7.12
N GLN A 127 -0.47 -10.06 8.00
CA GLN A 127 0.83 -10.71 7.88
C GLN A 127 0.86 -11.99 8.69
N VAL A 128 1.20 -13.09 8.02
CA VAL A 128 1.75 -14.28 8.67
C VAL A 128 3.11 -13.89 9.25
N SER A 129 3.08 -13.21 10.40
CA SER A 129 4.22 -13.14 11.29
C SER A 129 4.28 -14.49 12.00
N CYS A 130 4.95 -15.45 11.36
CA CYS A 130 5.61 -16.49 12.14
C CYS A 130 6.68 -15.74 12.94
N GLY A 131 6.37 -15.42 14.19
CA GLY A 131 7.32 -14.84 15.13
C GLY A 131 8.50 -15.80 15.30
N PHE A 132 9.57 -15.57 14.55
CA PHE A 132 10.85 -16.22 14.77
C PHE A 132 11.70 -15.31 15.68
N PHE A 133 11.42 -15.38 16.97
CA PHE A 133 12.45 -15.19 17.99
C PHE A 133 13.07 -16.56 18.26
N THR A 134 14.10 -16.92 17.50
CA THR A 134 15.06 -17.94 17.94
C THR A 134 16.45 -17.33 17.90
N CYS A 135 17.05 -17.16 19.08
CA CYS A 135 18.49 -17.05 19.22
C CYS A 135 19.11 -18.33 18.67
N LEU A 136 19.57 -18.29 17.42
CA LEU A 136 20.44 -19.32 16.87
C LEU A 136 21.87 -18.94 17.21
N SER A 137 22.36 -19.49 18.31
CA SER A 137 23.78 -19.71 18.54
C SER A 137 24.22 -20.88 17.68
N ALA A 138 25.09 -20.61 16.70
CA ALA A 138 26.00 -21.57 16.10
C ALA A 138 27.26 -20.82 15.67
#